data_AF-A0A2T2TW19-F1
#
_entry.id   AF-A0A2T2TW19-F1
#
_cell.length_a   1.000
_cell.length_b   1.000
_cell.length_c   1.000
_cell.angle_alpha   90.00
_cell.angle_beta   90.00
_cell.angle_gamma   90.00
#
_symmetry.space_group_name_H-M   'P 1'
#
loop_
_entity.id
_entity.type
_entity.pdbx_description
1 polymer ?
#
loop_
_entity_poly.entity_id
_entity_poly.type
_entity_poly.pdbx_seq_one_letter_code
_entity_poly.pdbx_strand_id
1 'polypeptide(L)' 'QRQLSKEFVREWLMDHGFQGRADDEMPDLPDAFRVKVTKRYVELYETVTGQSFQPDTHPNPEERIHSALADYVLSGTG' A
#
# COMPACT_ATOMS: atom_id res chain seq x y z
N GLN A 1 20.63 -9.53 -7.95
CA GLN A 1 19.30 -9.84 -7.41
C GLN A 1 18.61 -8.52 -7.10
N ARG A 2 17.48 -8.17 -7.77
CA ARG A 2 16.75 -6.93 -7.43
C ARG A 2 16.34 -7.05 -5.96
N GLN A 3 16.86 -6.20 -5.08
CA GLN A 3 16.34 -6.16 -3.71
C GLN A 3 14.90 -5.64 -3.79
N LEU A 4 13.94 -6.52 -3.49
CA LEU A 4 12.50 -6.22 -3.48
C LEU A 4 12.02 -5.84 -2.06
N SER A 5 12.96 -5.49 -1.19
CA SER A 5 12.71 -4.96 0.14
C SER A 5 12.14 -3.55 0.04
N LYS A 6 11.42 -3.14 1.10
CA LYS A 6 10.98 -1.74 1.32
C LYS A 6 12.14 -0.73 1.36
N GLU A 7 13.39 -1.19 1.22
CA GLU A 7 14.60 -0.38 1.32
C GLU A 7 14.60 0.78 0.34
N PHE A 8 14.20 0.57 -0.91
CA PHE A 8 14.20 1.67 -1.88
C PHE A 8 13.19 2.78 -1.53
N VAL A 9 12.12 2.45 -0.81
CA VAL A 9 11.17 3.46 -0.30
C VAL A 9 11.80 4.20 0.85
N ARG A 10 12.51 3.49 1.74
CA ARG A 10 13.25 4.11 2.85
C ARG A 10 14.36 5.03 2.34
N GLU A 11 15.17 4.57 1.39
CA GLU A 11 16.21 5.37 0.72
C GLU A 11 15.61 6.64 0.12
N TRP A 12 14.51 6.51 -0.62
CA TRP A 12 13.82 7.67 -1.19
C TRP A 12 13.33 8.64 -0.12
N LEU A 13 12.73 8.14 0.96
CA LEU A 13 12.27 8.98 2.07
C LEU A 13 13.45 9.72 2.73
N MET A 14 14.58 9.04 2.96
CA MET A 14 15.78 9.65 3.53
C MET A 14 16.37 10.73 2.61
N ASP A 15 16.39 10.51 1.30
CA ASP A 15 16.81 11.50 0.29
C ASP A 15 15.91 12.75 0.29
N HIS A 16 14.65 12.60 0.72
CA HIS A 16 13.68 13.68 0.85
C HIS A 16 13.58 14.23 2.28
N GLY A 17 14.59 13.95 3.13
CA GLY A 17 14.69 14.52 4.47
C GLY A 17 13.86 13.80 5.53
N PHE A 18 13.23 12.68 5.21
CA PHE A 18 12.41 11.91 6.14
C PHE A 18 13.13 10.68 6.67
N GLN A 19 13.43 10.68 7.96
CA GLN A 19 14.09 9.57 8.67
C GLN A 19 13.25 9.05 9.85
N GLY A 20 12.05 9.58 10.06
CA GLY A 20 11.12 9.17 11.11
C GLY A 20 11.42 9.80 12.48
N ARG A 21 12.10 10.95 12.51
CA ARG A 21 12.32 11.73 13.74
C ARG A 21 11.08 12.56 14.07
N ALA A 22 10.99 13.06 15.30
CA ALA A 22 9.82 13.82 15.76
C ALA A 22 9.53 15.08 14.94
N ASP A 23 10.59 15.73 14.43
CA ASP A 23 10.48 16.98 13.66
C ASP A 23 10.53 16.76 12.13
N ASP A 24 10.56 15.50 11.67
CA ASP A 24 10.58 15.21 10.23
C ASP A 24 9.17 15.34 9.65
N GLU A 25 9.03 16.15 8.60
CA GLU A 25 7.79 16.20 7.82
C GLU A 25 7.76 15.11 6.75
N MET A 26 6.64 14.40 6.66
CA MET A 26 6.44 13.40 5.59
C MET A 26 6.46 14.11 4.23
N PRO A 27 7.36 13.73 3.30
CA PRO A 27 7.39 14.32 1.98
C PRO A 27 6.12 13.95 1.21
N ASP A 28 5.67 14.87 0.34
CA ASP A 28 4.63 14.51 -0.62
C ASP A 28 5.17 13.41 -1.53
N LEU A 29 4.43 12.30 -1.62
CA LEU A 29 4.76 11.16 -2.46
C LEU A 29 4.25 11.46 -3.86
N PRO A 30 5.09 11.83 -4.85
CA PRO A 30 4.59 12.18 -6.16
C PRO A 30 3.95 10.97 -6.83
N ASP A 31 2.90 11.17 -7.63
CA ASP A 31 2.20 10.07 -8.29
C ASP A 31 3.13 9.17 -9.12
N ALA A 32 4.13 9.76 -9.78
CA ALA A 32 5.14 9.00 -10.51
C ALA A 32 5.92 8.02 -9.61
N PHE A 33 6.25 8.44 -8.39
CA PHE A 33 6.91 7.58 -7.41
C PHE A 33 5.95 6.50 -6.89
N ARG A 34 4.69 6.86 -6.57
CA ARG A 34 3.65 5.90 -6.18
C ARG A 34 3.48 4.81 -7.24
N VAL A 35 3.35 5.19 -8.51
CA VAL A 35 3.22 4.25 -9.64
C VAL A 35 4.45 3.35 -9.77
N LYS A 36 5.65 3.89 -9.60
CA LYS A 36 6.90 3.10 -9.62
C LYS A 36 6.94 2.08 -8.49
N VAL A 37 6.56 2.49 -7.27
CA VAL A 37 6.48 1.62 -6.08
C VAL A 37 5.46 0.50 -6.32
N THR A 38 4.26 0.86 -6.76
CA THR A 38 3.18 -0.10 -7.04
C THR A 38 3.60 -1.14 -8.06
N LYS A 39 4.18 -0.74 -9.20
CA LYS A 39 4.64 -1.67 -10.25
C LYS A 39 5.64 -2.71 -9.71
N ARG A 40 6.54 -2.30 -8.82
CA ARG A 40 7.54 -3.19 -8.24
C ARG A 40 6.93 -4.21 -7.28
N TYR A 41 5.91 -3.82 -6.52
CA TYR A 41 5.18 -4.75 -5.65
C TYR A 41 4.31 -5.72 -6.45
N VAL A 42 3.69 -5.25 -7.53
CA VAL A 42 2.97 -6.10 -8.48
C VAL A 42 3.92 -7.16 -9.06
N GLU A 43 5.06 -6.75 -9.63
CA GLU A 43 6.06 -7.66 -10.18
C GLU A 43 6.54 -8.69 -9.16
N LEU A 44 6.79 -8.27 -7.91
CA LEU A 44 7.17 -9.17 -6.82
C LEU A 44 6.07 -10.20 -6.53
N TYR A 45 4.82 -9.74 -6.36
CA TYR A 45 3.68 -10.62 -6.08
C TYR A 45 3.52 -11.67 -7.18
N GLU A 46 3.52 -11.25 -8.44
CA GLU A 46 3.36 -12.15 -9.58
C GLU A 46 4.53 -13.14 -9.68
N THR A 47 5.76 -12.70 -9.40
CA THR A 47 6.95 -13.56 -9.41
C THR A 47 6.92 -14.61 -8.31
N VAL A 48 6.48 -14.24 -7.10
CA VAL A 48 6.48 -15.15 -5.93
C VAL A 48 5.30 -16.12 -5.99
N THR A 49 4.14 -15.66 -6.46
CA THR A 49 2.89 -16.45 -6.42
C THR A 49 2.58 -17.17 -7.73
N GLY A 50 3.11 -16.69 -8.86
CA GLY A 50 2.73 -17.13 -10.20
C GLY A 50 1.32 -16.67 -10.62
N GLN A 51 0.66 -15.83 -9.82
CA GLN A 51 -0.69 -15.31 -10.09
C GLN A 51 -0.61 -13.89 -10.62
N SER A 52 -1.43 -13.53 -11.61
CA SER A 52 -1.55 -12.14 -12.06
C SER A 52 -2.16 -11.28 -10.95
N PHE A 53 -1.58 -10.10 -10.72
CA PHE A 53 -2.13 -9.15 -9.77
C PHE A 53 -3.43 -8.55 -10.33
N GLN A 54 -4.48 -8.54 -9.51
CA GLN A 54 -5.76 -7.91 -9.85
C GLN A 54 -5.95 -6.69 -8.95
N PRO A 55 -5.79 -5.45 -9.47
CA PRO A 55 -6.05 -4.26 -8.67
C PRO A 55 -7.54 -4.19 -8.33
N ASP A 56 -7.85 -3.98 -7.06
CA ASP A 56 -9.20 -3.63 -6.65
C ASP A 56 -9.43 -2.15 -6.96
N THR A 57 -10.20 -1.86 -8.00
CA THR A 57 -10.55 -0.50 -8.42
C THR A 57 -11.87 -0.02 -7.82
N HIS A 58 -12.37 -0.67 -6.77
CA HIS A 58 -13.62 -0.22 -6.15
C HIS A 58 -13.50 1.25 -5.76
N PRO A 59 -14.43 2.11 -6.18
CA PRO A 59 -14.32 3.56 -5.99
C PRO A 59 -14.48 3.95 -4.51
N ASN A 60 -15.00 3.06 -3.67
CA ASN A 60 -15.42 3.38 -2.33
C ASN A 60 -14.96 2.30 -1.32
N PRO A 61 -13.67 2.33 -0.91
CA PRO A 61 -13.14 1.36 0.04
C PRO A 61 -13.86 1.43 1.40
N GLU A 62 -14.33 2.61 1.81
CA GLU A 62 -15.14 2.77 3.01
C GLU A 62 -16.44 1.97 2.93
N GLU A 63 -17.17 2.08 1.82
CA GLU A 63 -18.44 1.37 1.62
C GLU A 63 -18.24 -0.16 1.65
N ARG A 64 -17.14 -0.65 1.05
CA ARG A 64 -16.77 -2.07 1.10
C ARG A 64 -16.48 -2.54 2.53
N ILE A 65 -15.78 -1.73 3.33
CA ILE A 65 -15.51 -2.01 4.75
C ILE A 65 -16.81 -2.04 5.55
N HIS A 66 -17.68 -1.05 5.36
CA HIS A 66 -18.97 -0.98 6.04
C HIS A 66 -19.86 -2.19 5.72
N SER A 67 -19.97 -2.59 4.44
CA SER A 67 -20.75 -3.75 4.03
C SER A 67 -20.23 -5.06 4.64
N ALA A 68 -18.91 -5.24 4.72
CA ALA A 68 -18.32 -6.44 5.30
C ALA A 68 -18.54 -6.54 6.82
N LEU A 69 -18.65 -5.41 7.51
CA LEU A 69 -18.91 -5.34 8.95
C LEU A 69 -20.41 -5.39 9.29
N ALA A 70 -21.30 -5.03 8.35
CA ALA A 70 -22.74 -5.01 8.57
C ALA A 70 -23.30 -6.38 9.02
N ASP A 71 -22.81 -7.46 8.44
CA ASP A 71 -23.18 -8.84 8.80
C ASP A 71 -22.75 -9.21 10.23
N TYR A 72 -21.70 -8.57 10.75
CA TYR A 72 -21.16 -8.80 12.09
C TYR A 72 -21.84 -7.95 13.17
N VAL A 73 -22.37 -6.78 12.81
CA VAL A 73 -23.06 -5.89 13.75
C VAL A 73 -24.48 -6.40 14.06
N LEU A 74 -25.13 -7.10 13.13
CA LEU A 74 -26.49 -7.64 13.33
C LEU A 74 -26.53 -8.99 14.08
N SER A 75 -25.40 -9.69 14.18
CA SER A 75 -25.29 -10.98 14.87
C SER A 75 -24.93 -10.87 16.36
N GLY A 76 -24.70 -9.66 16.88
CA GLY A 76 -24.37 -9.37 18.29
C GLY A 76 -25.54 -8.93 19.18
N THR A 77 -26.75 -8.79 18.62
CA THR A 77 -27.98 -8.54 19.38
C THR A 77 -28.87 -9.78 19.34
N GLY A 78 -28.52 -10.77 20.15
CA GLY A 78 -29.31 -11.96 20.44
C GLY A 78 -29.13 -12.37 21.89
#